data_AF-A0A2L0ELN0-F1
#
_entry.id   AF-A0A2L0ELN0-F1
#
_cell.length_a   1.000
_cell.length_b   1.000
_cell.length_c   1.000
_cell.angle_alpha   90.00
_cell.angle_beta   90.00
_cell.angle_gamma   90.00
#
_symmetry.space_group_name_H-M   'P 1'
#
loop_
_entity.id
_entity.type
_entity.pdbx_description
1 polymer ?
#
loop_
_entity_poly.entity_id
_entity_poly.type
_entity_poly.pdbx_seq_one_letter_code
_entity_poly.pdbx_strand_id
1 'polypeptide(L)'
;MPPMRPCAAAVLSLLAAACAGQSAVAPPASPATPPPAPAAPPLRAPAGVAPGARPPAAAPARIEPSWTPPIVHSLVVFTVTRSVEAVLWPEPFADFRLERWGHHYGEALTRPPLFDAAQPAFQWDHDPWPINVIGHGLLGSEIYLRARICRFSAPAAVAFAIAGTHLWEYGYEANGVRPSALDLVYTPLAGALLGELRHATWRAADGIASAPARLLVRALVDPFGEIERGAGVFGC
;
A
#
# COMPACT_ATOMS: atom_id res chain seq x y z
N MET A 1 -6.64 -27.00 -24.93
CA MET A 1 -7.10 -25.67 -24.47
C MET A 1 -8.61 -25.76 -24.22
N PRO A 2 -9.05 -25.85 -22.96
CA PRO A 2 -10.48 -25.85 -22.62
C PRO A 2 -11.07 -24.42 -22.67
N PRO A 3 -12.36 -24.24 -23.00
CA PRO A 3 -12.96 -22.91 -23.17
C PRO A 3 -13.33 -22.26 -21.82
N MET A 4 -13.01 -20.97 -21.69
CA MET A 4 -13.39 -20.13 -20.54
C MET A 4 -14.91 -19.98 -20.43
N ARG A 5 -15.47 -20.23 -19.24
CA ARG A 5 -16.90 -20.00 -18.93
C ARG A 5 -17.09 -18.59 -18.35
N PRO A 6 -18.16 -17.86 -18.68
CA PRO A 6 -18.38 -16.48 -18.26
C PRO A 6 -19.07 -16.43 -16.88
N CYS A 7 -18.28 -16.29 -15.82
CA CYS A 7 -18.80 -15.95 -14.48
C CYS A 7 -18.13 -14.70 -13.89
N ALA A 8 -17.61 -13.81 -14.73
CA ALA A 8 -16.91 -12.60 -14.28
C ALA A 8 -17.83 -11.39 -13.99
N ALA A 9 -19.14 -11.50 -14.18
CA ALA A 9 -20.06 -10.36 -14.09
C ALA A 9 -20.78 -10.19 -12.73
N ALA A 10 -20.68 -11.14 -11.80
CA ALA A 10 -21.49 -11.13 -10.57
C ALA A 10 -20.78 -10.53 -9.33
N VAL A 11 -19.47 -10.28 -9.39
CA VAL A 11 -18.69 -9.85 -8.22
C VAL A 11 -18.78 -8.34 -7.96
N LEU A 12 -19.21 -7.54 -8.95
CA LEU A 12 -19.21 -6.07 -8.84
C LEU A 12 -20.46 -5.47 -8.17
N SER A 13 -21.52 -6.26 -7.90
CA SER A 13 -22.79 -5.73 -7.36
C SER A 13 -22.92 -5.78 -5.83
N LEU A 14 -22.02 -6.46 -5.11
CA LEU A 14 -22.11 -6.62 -3.65
C LEU A 14 -21.41 -5.51 -2.84
N LEU A 15 -20.57 -4.69 -3.48
CA LEU A 15 -19.85 -3.60 -2.80
C LEU A 15 -20.64 -2.28 -2.67
N ALA A 16 -21.78 -2.15 -3.36
CA ALA A 16 -22.56 -0.89 -3.37
C ALA A 16 -23.63 -0.78 -2.25
N ALA A 17 -23.97 -1.88 -1.56
CA ALA A 17 -25.06 -1.89 -0.58
C ALA A 17 -24.64 -1.55 0.86
N ALA A 18 -23.35 -1.42 1.15
CA ALA A 18 -22.83 -1.21 2.51
C ALA A 18 -22.70 0.28 2.93
N CYS A 19 -22.97 1.24 2.05
CA CYS A 19 -22.76 2.67 2.33
C CYS A 19 -24.01 3.46 2.72
N ALA A 20 -25.18 2.82 2.88
CA ALA A 20 -26.42 3.48 3.29
C ALA A 20 -26.71 3.29 4.79
N GLY A 21 -25.85 3.83 5.66
CA GLY A 21 -26.06 3.89 7.10
C GLY A 21 -25.88 5.31 7.62
N GLN A 22 -26.97 6.08 7.72
CA GLN A 22 -26.96 7.40 8.35
C GLN A 22 -26.94 7.22 9.87
N SER A 23 -25.83 7.57 10.53
CA SER A 23 -25.75 7.69 11.98
C SER A 23 -26.02 9.14 12.39
N ALA A 24 -27.24 9.42 12.85
CA ALA A 24 -27.57 10.67 13.53
C ALA A 24 -27.05 10.59 14.99
N VAL A 25 -26.00 11.34 15.30
CA VAL A 25 -25.49 11.50 16.67
C VAL A 25 -26.13 12.77 17.27
N ALA A 26 -26.83 12.61 18.40
CA ALA A 26 -27.39 13.71 19.17
C ALA A 26 -26.28 14.57 19.83
N PRO A 27 -26.48 15.88 20.02
CA PRO A 27 -25.46 16.73 20.64
C PRO A 27 -25.38 16.50 22.15
N PRO A 28 -24.18 16.54 22.76
CA PRO A 28 -24.03 16.49 24.22
C PRO A 28 -24.44 17.82 24.88
N ALA A 29 -24.98 17.71 26.10
CA ALA A 29 -25.37 18.83 26.94
C ALA A 29 -24.15 19.64 27.44
N SER A 30 -24.32 20.96 27.56
CA SER A 30 -23.31 21.90 28.07
C SER A 30 -22.88 21.57 29.51
N PRO A 31 -21.58 21.53 29.84
CA PRO A 31 -21.14 21.44 31.22
C PRO A 31 -21.20 22.81 31.91
N ALA A 32 -21.65 22.80 33.16
CA ALA A 32 -21.67 23.97 34.04
C ALA A 32 -20.26 24.45 34.38
N THR A 33 -20.09 25.78 34.47
CA THR A 33 -18.84 26.46 34.79
C THR A 33 -18.39 26.17 36.23
N PRO A 34 -17.14 25.71 36.47
CA PRO A 34 -16.61 25.61 37.82
C PRO A 34 -16.19 26.98 38.38
N PRO A 35 -16.17 27.15 39.72
CA PRO A 35 -15.78 28.41 40.36
C PRO A 35 -14.28 28.73 40.16
N PRO A 36 -13.87 30.01 40.25
CA PRO A 36 -12.50 30.41 39.99
C PRO A 36 -11.54 29.88 41.06
N ALA A 37 -10.40 29.35 40.61
CA ALA A 37 -9.29 28.93 41.47
C ALA A 37 -8.58 30.14 42.12
N PRO A 38 -8.00 29.99 43.33
CA PRO A 38 -7.24 31.07 43.96
C PRO A 38 -5.95 31.39 43.20
N ALA A 39 -5.56 32.67 43.23
CA ALA A 39 -4.44 33.22 42.49
C ALA A 39 -3.11 32.51 42.81
N ALA A 40 -2.41 32.08 41.77
CA ALA A 40 -1.06 31.55 41.86
C ALA A 40 -0.07 32.67 42.28
N PRO A 41 0.98 32.35 43.07
CA PRO A 41 2.03 33.31 43.39
C PRO A 41 2.80 33.73 42.13
N PRO A 42 3.39 34.93 42.11
CA PRO A 42 4.06 35.43 40.91
C PRO A 42 5.26 34.55 40.55
N LEU A 43 5.28 34.05 39.32
CA LEU A 43 6.44 33.36 38.74
C LEU A 43 7.63 34.33 38.76
N ARG A 44 8.74 33.89 39.35
CA ARG A 44 10.03 34.56 39.27
C ARG A 44 10.43 34.64 37.80
N ALA A 45 10.61 35.86 37.28
CA ALA A 45 11.04 36.06 35.90
C ALA A 45 12.39 35.36 35.65
N PRO A 46 12.55 34.58 34.57
CA PRO A 46 13.85 34.08 34.19
C PRO A 46 14.77 35.25 33.86
N ALA A 47 15.96 35.24 34.46
CA ALA A 47 16.98 36.25 34.21
C ALA A 47 17.42 36.21 32.74
N GLY A 48 17.34 37.36 32.08
CA GLY A 48 18.12 37.67 30.87
C GLY A 48 17.61 37.08 29.56
N VAL A 49 16.51 37.62 29.02
CA VAL A 49 16.31 37.66 27.56
C VAL A 49 16.62 39.09 27.13
N ALA A 50 17.68 39.25 26.33
CA ALA A 50 18.02 40.54 25.74
C ALA A 50 16.82 41.09 24.94
N PRO A 51 16.41 42.35 25.14
CA PRO A 51 15.32 42.95 24.36
C PRO A 51 15.74 42.99 22.89
N GLY A 52 15.05 42.23 22.03
CA GLY A 52 15.29 42.24 20.57
C GLY A 52 15.75 40.91 19.96
N ALA A 53 15.97 39.85 20.76
CA ALA A 53 16.19 38.53 20.20
C ALA A 53 14.87 38.00 19.62
N ARG A 54 14.72 38.07 18.29
CA ARG A 54 13.62 37.42 17.58
C ARG A 54 13.66 35.93 17.94
N PRO A 55 12.56 35.32 18.43
CA PRO A 55 12.55 33.89 18.68
C PRO A 55 12.99 33.18 17.41
N PRO A 56 13.87 32.16 17.50
CA PRO A 56 14.31 31.42 16.33
C PRO A 56 13.06 30.93 15.59
N ALA A 57 13.04 31.13 14.27
CA ALA A 57 11.93 30.65 13.45
C ALA A 57 11.72 29.18 13.76
N ALA A 58 10.50 28.81 14.14
CA ALA A 58 10.15 27.42 14.40
C ALA A 58 10.59 26.60 13.18
N ALA A 59 11.40 25.56 13.41
CA ALA A 59 11.77 24.65 12.34
C ALA A 59 10.49 24.15 11.65
N PRO A 60 10.46 24.05 10.31
CA PRO A 60 9.28 23.55 9.62
C PRO A 60 8.90 22.19 10.20
N ALA A 61 7.63 22.01 10.54
CA ALA A 61 7.13 20.76 11.09
C ALA A 61 7.52 19.62 10.16
N ARG A 62 8.29 18.65 10.67
CA ARG A 62 8.57 17.42 9.92
C ARG A 62 7.26 16.69 9.78
N ILE A 63 6.79 16.58 8.56
CA ILE A 63 5.60 15.82 8.27
C ILE A 63 6.01 14.35 8.30
N GLU A 64 5.56 13.63 9.32
CA GLU A 64 5.92 12.22 9.52
C GLU A 64 5.22 11.29 8.50
N PRO A 65 5.86 10.18 8.11
CA PRO A 65 5.26 9.19 7.24
C PRO A 65 4.08 8.48 7.93
N SER A 66 2.98 8.26 7.20
CA SER A 66 1.82 7.53 7.69
C SER A 66 1.94 6.05 7.31
N TRP A 67 2.10 5.18 8.31
CA TRP A 67 2.36 3.74 8.09
C TRP A 67 1.10 2.92 7.83
N THR A 68 -0.01 3.24 8.50
CA THR A 68 -1.21 2.40 8.45
C THR A 68 -1.82 2.30 7.04
N PRO A 69 -2.06 3.41 6.31
CA PRO A 69 -2.67 3.31 4.99
C PRO A 69 -1.88 2.45 3.98
N PRO A 70 -0.55 2.62 3.78
CA PRO A 70 0.17 1.80 2.81
C PRO A 70 0.25 0.33 3.23
N ILE A 71 0.30 0.03 4.53
CA ILE A 71 0.28 -1.36 5.04
C ILE A 71 -1.06 -2.03 4.73
N VAL A 72 -2.17 -1.41 5.16
CA VAL A 72 -3.50 -2.00 4.98
C VAL A 72 -3.83 -2.14 3.51
N HIS A 73 -3.53 -1.11 2.70
CA HIS A 73 -3.68 -1.19 1.25
C HIS A 73 -2.91 -2.37 0.65
N SER A 74 -1.63 -2.53 0.99
CA SER A 74 -0.80 -3.61 0.44
C SER A 74 -1.35 -4.99 0.82
N LEU A 75 -1.79 -5.17 2.07
CA LEU A 75 -2.40 -6.42 2.53
C LEU A 75 -3.70 -6.73 1.79
N VAL A 76 -4.53 -5.72 1.52
CA VAL A 76 -5.77 -5.87 0.74
C VAL A 76 -5.43 -6.26 -0.70
N VAL A 77 -4.51 -5.54 -1.35
CA VAL A 77 -4.05 -5.86 -2.71
C VAL A 77 -3.51 -7.29 -2.75
N PHE A 78 -2.65 -7.70 -1.82
CA PHE A 78 -2.09 -9.05 -1.80
C PHE A 78 -3.17 -10.12 -1.65
N THR A 79 -4.11 -9.91 -0.72
CA THR A 79 -5.23 -10.85 -0.51
C THR A 79 -6.10 -10.97 -1.75
N VAL A 80 -6.43 -9.85 -2.39
CA VAL A 80 -7.25 -9.85 -3.61
C VAL A 80 -6.52 -10.51 -4.76
N THR A 81 -5.26 -10.14 -5.02
CA THR A 81 -4.43 -10.74 -6.07
C THR A 81 -4.31 -12.25 -5.87
N ARG A 82 -3.96 -12.71 -4.66
CA ARG A 82 -3.88 -14.14 -4.33
C ARG A 82 -5.20 -14.88 -4.53
N SER A 83 -6.32 -14.26 -4.15
CA SER A 83 -7.65 -14.84 -4.34
C SER A 83 -8.01 -14.97 -5.82
N VAL A 84 -7.69 -13.96 -6.64
CA VAL A 84 -7.89 -14.00 -8.09
C VAL A 84 -7.03 -15.08 -8.72
N GLU A 85 -5.76 -15.18 -8.33
CA GLU A 85 -4.85 -16.20 -8.85
C GLU A 85 -5.29 -17.61 -8.46
N ALA A 86 -5.82 -17.83 -7.25
CA ALA A 86 -6.42 -19.13 -6.88
C ALA A 86 -7.66 -19.49 -7.71
N VAL A 87 -8.39 -18.51 -8.25
CA VAL A 87 -9.52 -18.74 -9.16
C VAL A 87 -9.03 -19.03 -10.59
N LEU A 88 -8.02 -18.29 -11.07
CA LEU A 88 -7.51 -18.41 -12.43
C LEU A 88 -6.57 -19.61 -12.62
N TRP A 89 -5.75 -19.90 -11.61
CA TRP A 89 -4.78 -21.01 -11.54
C TRP A 89 -4.98 -21.81 -10.24
N PRO A 90 -6.02 -22.68 -10.18
CA PRO A 90 -6.34 -23.41 -8.96
C PRO A 90 -5.25 -24.36 -8.47
N GLU A 91 -4.41 -24.90 -9.35
CA GLU A 91 -3.24 -25.68 -8.95
C GLU A 91 -1.99 -24.84 -9.21
N PRO A 92 -1.13 -24.60 -8.21
CA PRO A 92 -1.20 -25.10 -6.83
C PRO A 92 -2.02 -24.23 -5.85
N PHE A 93 -2.54 -23.07 -6.26
CA PHE A 93 -2.93 -22.00 -5.33
C PHE A 93 -4.28 -22.15 -4.60
N ALA A 94 -5.17 -23.00 -5.06
CA ALA A 94 -6.47 -23.33 -4.43
C ALA A 94 -6.46 -24.66 -3.68
N ASP A 95 -5.29 -25.27 -3.47
CA ASP A 95 -5.18 -26.36 -2.53
C ASP A 95 -5.04 -25.80 -1.11
N PHE A 96 -6.02 -26.08 -0.24
CA PHE A 96 -6.04 -25.60 1.15
C PHE A 96 -5.62 -26.66 2.16
N ARG A 97 -4.98 -27.76 1.73
CA ARG A 97 -4.58 -28.84 2.65
C ARG A 97 -3.34 -28.39 3.42
N LEU A 98 -3.45 -28.38 4.74
CA LEU A 98 -2.37 -27.94 5.64
C LEU A 98 -1.03 -28.68 5.40
N GLU A 99 -1.07 -29.94 4.99
CA GLU A 99 0.13 -30.70 4.63
C GLU A 99 0.85 -30.13 3.40
N ARG A 100 0.11 -29.76 2.35
CA ARG A 100 0.69 -29.12 1.16
C ARG A 100 1.24 -27.74 1.50
N TRP A 101 0.49 -26.94 2.24
CA TRP A 101 0.97 -25.63 2.71
C TRP A 101 2.23 -25.78 3.54
N GLY A 102 2.24 -26.69 4.52
CA GLY A 102 3.41 -26.97 5.35
C GLY A 102 4.63 -27.39 4.52
N HIS A 103 4.42 -28.18 3.46
CA HIS A 103 5.48 -28.52 2.51
C HIS A 103 5.99 -27.29 1.76
N HIS A 104 5.11 -26.51 1.11
CA HIS A 104 5.52 -25.35 0.29
C HIS A 104 6.18 -24.24 1.12
N TYR A 105 5.59 -23.84 2.25
CA TYR A 105 6.22 -22.88 3.16
C TYR A 105 7.48 -23.44 3.80
N GLY A 106 7.53 -24.76 4.07
CA GLY A 106 8.74 -25.44 4.51
C GLY A 106 9.85 -25.31 3.49
N GLU A 107 9.58 -25.55 2.20
CA GLU A 107 10.55 -25.35 1.13
C GLU A 107 10.95 -23.88 0.97
N ALA A 108 9.99 -22.95 1.05
CA ALA A 108 10.25 -21.52 0.96
C ALA A 108 11.25 -21.02 2.02
N LEU A 109 11.11 -21.48 3.27
CA LEU A 109 11.96 -21.02 4.38
C LEU A 109 13.29 -21.79 4.53
N THR A 110 13.39 -23.01 3.98
CA THR A 110 14.57 -23.86 4.19
C THR A 110 15.46 -24.02 2.97
N ARG A 111 14.98 -23.65 1.78
CA ARG A 111 15.75 -23.71 0.54
C ARG A 111 16.04 -22.29 0.03
N PRO A 112 17.15 -22.09 -0.69
CA PRO A 112 17.38 -20.80 -1.33
C PRO A 112 16.25 -20.48 -2.32
N PRO A 113 15.99 -19.18 -2.57
CA PRO A 113 15.08 -18.75 -3.61
C PRO A 113 15.39 -19.41 -4.94
N LEU A 114 14.35 -19.69 -5.71
CA LEU A 114 14.46 -20.40 -6.97
C LEU A 114 15.22 -19.55 -7.98
N PHE A 115 16.30 -20.13 -8.52
CA PHE A 115 17.10 -19.57 -9.58
C PHE A 115 17.35 -20.66 -10.61
N ASP A 116 16.79 -20.52 -11.81
CA ASP A 116 16.95 -21.48 -12.90
C ASP A 116 17.50 -20.78 -14.15
N ALA A 117 18.82 -20.82 -14.30
CA ALA A 117 19.50 -20.23 -15.44
C ALA A 117 19.27 -20.98 -16.76
N ALA A 118 18.62 -22.16 -16.75
CA ALA A 118 18.23 -22.85 -17.98
C ALA A 118 16.95 -22.26 -18.59
N GLN A 119 16.15 -21.55 -17.80
CA GLN A 119 14.97 -20.84 -18.27
C GLN A 119 15.33 -19.51 -18.92
N PRO A 120 14.49 -18.99 -19.83
CA PRO A 120 14.66 -17.64 -20.35
C PRO A 120 14.67 -16.61 -19.22
N ALA A 121 15.30 -15.46 -19.47
CA ALA A 121 15.27 -14.35 -18.53
C ALA A 121 13.83 -13.99 -18.16
N PHE A 122 13.63 -13.69 -16.88
CA PHE A 122 12.34 -13.38 -16.27
C PHE A 122 11.33 -14.54 -16.17
N GLN A 123 11.77 -15.80 -16.25
CA GLN A 123 10.87 -16.98 -16.18
C GLN A 123 11.50 -18.12 -15.34
N TRP A 124 12.28 -17.77 -14.32
CA TRP A 124 13.09 -18.74 -13.58
C TRP A 124 12.25 -19.69 -12.73
N ASP A 125 11.12 -19.23 -12.20
CA ASP A 125 10.14 -19.99 -11.43
C ASP A 125 9.07 -20.68 -12.27
N HIS A 126 9.21 -20.65 -13.61
CA HIS A 126 8.28 -21.20 -14.61
C HIS A 126 7.01 -20.38 -14.81
N ASP A 127 6.90 -19.21 -14.19
CA ASP A 127 5.80 -18.31 -14.46
C ASP A 127 5.97 -17.66 -15.85
N PRO A 128 4.85 -17.40 -16.57
CA PRO A 128 4.92 -16.74 -17.86
C PRO A 128 5.51 -15.34 -17.73
N TRP A 129 6.36 -14.94 -18.69
CA TRP A 129 7.00 -13.60 -18.71
C TRP A 129 6.07 -12.42 -18.37
N PRO A 130 4.80 -12.35 -18.84
CA PRO A 130 3.92 -11.24 -18.47
C PRO A 130 3.63 -11.14 -16.96
N ILE A 131 3.57 -12.27 -16.24
CA ILE A 131 3.36 -12.27 -14.78
C ILE A 131 4.61 -11.72 -14.09
N ASN A 132 5.77 -12.30 -14.37
CA ASN A 132 7.05 -11.91 -13.74
C ASN A 132 7.49 -10.49 -14.08
N VAL A 133 7.16 -9.98 -15.27
CA VAL A 133 7.57 -8.62 -15.66
C VAL A 133 6.46 -7.60 -15.42
N ILE A 134 5.28 -7.82 -15.99
CA ILE A 134 4.21 -6.83 -15.91
C ILE A 134 3.50 -6.93 -14.55
N GLY A 135 3.15 -8.15 -14.11
CA GLY A 135 2.48 -8.39 -12.83
C GLY A 135 3.32 -7.87 -11.65
N HIS A 136 4.53 -8.39 -11.48
CA HIS A 136 5.43 -7.97 -10.41
C HIS A 136 5.85 -6.50 -10.54
N GLY A 137 6.09 -6.00 -11.75
CA GLY A 137 6.37 -4.58 -11.97
C GLY A 137 5.23 -3.69 -11.48
N LEU A 138 3.98 -4.05 -11.78
CA LEU A 138 2.79 -3.33 -11.31
C LEU A 138 2.60 -3.47 -9.80
N LEU A 139 2.73 -4.68 -9.25
CA LEU A 139 2.62 -4.95 -7.80
C LEU A 139 3.64 -4.13 -7.01
N GLY A 140 4.91 -4.21 -7.37
CA GLY A 140 5.98 -3.43 -6.76
C GLY A 140 5.73 -1.92 -6.86
N SER A 141 5.22 -1.46 -8.01
CA SER A 141 4.93 -0.04 -8.21
C SER A 141 3.77 0.45 -7.34
N GLU A 142 2.79 -0.40 -7.06
CA GLU A 142 1.65 -0.07 -6.19
C GLU A 142 2.09 0.09 -4.74
N ILE A 143 2.86 -0.87 -4.24
CA ILE A 143 3.43 -0.86 -2.88
C ILE A 143 4.29 0.41 -2.67
N TYR A 144 5.18 0.69 -3.64
CA TYR A 144 6.04 1.87 -3.60
C TYR A 144 5.24 3.17 -3.66
N LEU A 145 4.28 3.27 -4.58
CA LEU A 145 3.46 4.47 -4.77
C LEU A 145 2.66 4.81 -3.52
N ARG A 146 2.03 3.82 -2.86
CA ARG A 146 1.31 4.06 -1.60
C ARG A 146 2.21 4.69 -0.54
N ALA A 147 3.41 4.12 -0.35
CA ALA A 147 4.36 4.65 0.62
C ALA A 147 4.74 6.10 0.30
N ARG A 148 4.99 6.40 -0.99
CA ARG A 148 5.31 7.77 -1.43
C ARG A 148 4.18 8.76 -1.21
N ILE A 149 2.95 8.38 -1.54
CA ILE A 149 1.76 9.21 -1.29
C ILE A 149 1.59 9.46 0.21
N CYS A 150 1.85 8.45 1.05
CA CYS A 150 1.87 8.57 2.50
C CYS A 150 3.20 9.04 3.10
N ARG A 151 3.93 9.89 2.35
CA ARG A 151 5.00 10.76 2.85
C ARG A 151 6.30 10.03 3.21
N PHE A 152 6.48 8.81 2.74
CA PHE A 152 7.79 8.16 2.79
C PHE A 152 8.73 8.85 1.80
N SER A 153 10.00 8.99 2.18
CA SER A 153 11.06 9.38 1.24
C SER A 153 11.29 8.27 0.20
N ALA A 154 11.96 8.57 -0.91
CA ALA A 154 12.28 7.55 -1.93
C ALA A 154 12.97 6.31 -1.35
N PRO A 155 14.05 6.44 -0.56
CA PRO A 155 14.70 5.28 0.02
C PRO A 155 13.80 4.50 0.99
N ALA A 156 12.98 5.19 1.78
CA ALA A 156 12.05 4.53 2.69
C ALA A 156 10.93 3.79 1.94
N ALA A 157 10.45 4.33 0.83
CA ALA A 157 9.49 3.66 -0.05
C ALA A 157 10.12 2.46 -0.79
N VAL A 158 11.39 2.53 -1.19
CA VAL A 158 12.13 1.37 -1.72
C VAL A 158 12.21 0.28 -0.64
N ALA A 159 12.60 0.62 0.59
CA ALA A 159 12.66 -0.34 1.69
C ALA A 159 11.27 -0.96 1.97
N PHE A 160 10.21 -0.15 1.91
CA PHE A 160 8.84 -0.63 2.04
C PHE A 160 8.45 -1.59 0.90
N ALA A 161 8.81 -1.29 -0.34
CA ALA A 161 8.59 -2.17 -1.49
C ALA A 161 9.39 -3.49 -1.39
N ILE A 162 10.63 -3.45 -0.89
CA ILE A 162 11.42 -4.66 -0.60
C ILE A 162 10.70 -5.51 0.45
N ALA A 163 10.28 -4.92 1.57
CA ALA A 163 9.55 -5.64 2.61
C ALA A 163 8.22 -6.22 2.10
N GLY A 164 7.46 -5.44 1.33
CA GLY A 164 6.23 -5.89 0.69
C GLY A 164 6.45 -7.03 -0.31
N THR A 165 7.53 -6.98 -1.10
CA THR A 165 7.91 -8.08 -2.00
C THR A 165 8.22 -9.36 -1.21
N HIS A 166 8.98 -9.26 -0.12
CA HIS A 166 9.25 -10.44 0.71
C HIS A 166 7.97 -10.99 1.35
N LEU A 167 7.04 -10.12 1.77
CA LEU A 167 5.74 -10.55 2.27
C LEU A 167 4.89 -11.22 1.20
N TRP A 168 4.93 -10.75 -0.05
CA TRP A 168 4.27 -11.41 -1.17
C TRP A 168 4.84 -12.82 -1.39
N GLU A 169 6.13 -12.89 -1.69
CA GLU A 169 6.83 -14.13 -2.04
C GLU A 169 6.75 -15.19 -0.93
N TYR A 170 7.13 -14.82 0.29
CA TYR A 170 7.20 -15.76 1.41
C TYR A 170 5.89 -15.90 2.18
N GLY A 171 4.96 -14.95 2.04
CA GLY A 171 3.72 -14.93 2.81
C GLY A 171 2.51 -15.37 2.00
N TYR A 172 2.33 -14.85 0.78
CA TYR A 172 1.15 -15.11 -0.04
C TYR A 172 1.39 -16.18 -1.09
N GLU A 173 2.51 -16.13 -1.80
CA GLU A 173 2.80 -16.98 -2.96
C GLU A 173 3.45 -18.32 -2.60
N ALA A 174 4.21 -18.34 -1.50
CA ALA A 174 4.80 -19.54 -0.92
C ALA A 174 3.79 -20.63 -0.52
N ASN A 175 2.48 -20.39 -0.62
CA ASN A 175 1.48 -21.44 -0.48
C ASN A 175 1.47 -22.41 -1.68
N GLY A 176 1.98 -21.97 -2.84
CA GLY A 176 1.94 -22.74 -4.09
C GLY A 176 3.32 -22.99 -4.71
N VAL A 177 4.19 -21.98 -4.73
CA VAL A 177 5.51 -22.05 -5.37
C VAL A 177 6.60 -21.52 -4.46
N ARG A 178 7.84 -21.99 -4.63
CA ARG A 178 8.97 -21.48 -3.84
C ARG A 178 9.31 -20.05 -4.29
N PRO A 179 9.63 -19.11 -3.38
CA PRO A 179 10.03 -17.75 -3.71
C PRO A 179 11.06 -17.67 -4.83
N SER A 180 10.86 -16.75 -5.76
CA SER A 180 11.72 -16.56 -6.93
C SER A 180 12.85 -15.59 -6.62
N ALA A 181 14.09 -15.98 -6.93
CA ALA A 181 15.25 -15.10 -6.77
C ALA A 181 15.15 -13.85 -7.67
N LEU A 182 14.54 -14.02 -8.83
CA LEU A 182 14.28 -12.93 -9.76
C LEU A 182 13.31 -11.94 -9.15
N ASP A 183 12.16 -12.41 -8.67
CA ASP A 183 11.06 -11.52 -8.27
C ASP A 183 11.38 -10.77 -6.98
N LEU A 184 12.14 -11.39 -6.08
CA LEU A 184 12.74 -10.71 -4.92
C LEU A 184 13.61 -9.51 -5.29
N VAL A 185 14.21 -9.50 -6.48
CA VAL A 185 15.07 -8.41 -6.98
C VAL A 185 14.31 -7.48 -7.92
N TYR A 186 13.59 -8.04 -8.88
CA TYR A 186 12.92 -7.30 -9.94
C TYR A 186 11.75 -6.49 -9.42
N THR A 187 10.87 -7.09 -8.61
CA THR A 187 9.66 -6.44 -8.07
C THR A 187 9.96 -5.10 -7.38
N PRO A 188 10.88 -5.00 -6.41
CA PRO A 188 11.14 -3.72 -5.76
C PRO A 188 11.89 -2.72 -6.66
N LEU A 189 12.73 -3.17 -7.60
CA LEU A 189 13.47 -2.28 -8.50
C LEU A 189 12.57 -1.69 -9.58
N ALA A 190 11.80 -2.53 -10.27
CA ALA A 190 10.79 -2.11 -11.23
C ALA A 190 9.73 -1.26 -10.53
N GLY A 191 9.33 -1.67 -9.32
CA GLY A 191 8.39 -0.94 -8.49
C GLY A 191 8.87 0.46 -8.11
N ALA A 192 10.15 0.65 -7.75
CA ALA A 192 10.70 1.96 -7.47
C ALA A 192 10.70 2.86 -8.71
N LEU A 193 11.09 2.34 -9.88
CA LEU A 193 11.14 3.10 -11.12
C LEU A 193 9.74 3.52 -11.59
N LEU A 194 8.84 2.55 -11.76
CA LEU A 194 7.48 2.79 -12.22
C LEU A 194 6.66 3.54 -11.17
N GLY A 195 6.82 3.19 -9.90
CA GLY A 195 6.13 3.84 -8.78
C GLY A 195 6.55 5.29 -8.59
N GLU A 196 7.82 5.65 -8.77
CA GLU A 196 8.24 7.06 -8.72
C GLU A 196 7.67 7.85 -9.90
N LEU A 197 7.64 7.27 -11.10
CA LEU A 197 6.98 7.89 -12.25
C LEU A 197 5.50 8.14 -11.96
N ARG A 198 4.78 7.12 -11.47
CA ARG A 198 3.36 7.24 -11.07
C ARG A 198 3.17 8.32 -10.01
N HIS A 199 4.04 8.38 -8.99
CA HIS A 199 4.00 9.38 -7.94
C HIS A 199 4.24 10.80 -8.47
N ALA A 200 5.23 10.98 -9.34
CA ALA A 200 5.54 12.26 -9.96
C ALA A 200 4.36 12.75 -10.82
N THR A 201 3.76 11.87 -11.63
CA THR A 201 2.56 12.19 -12.42
C THR A 201 1.37 12.52 -11.53
N TRP A 202 1.13 11.75 -10.48
CA TRP A 202 0.05 11.99 -9.51
C TRP A 202 0.18 13.37 -8.85
N ARG A 203 1.40 13.76 -8.46
CA ARG A 203 1.70 15.10 -7.92
C ARG A 203 1.56 16.20 -8.97
N ALA A 204 2.02 15.97 -10.20
CA ALA A 204 1.91 16.96 -11.27
C ALA A 204 0.44 17.28 -11.61
N ALA A 205 -0.47 16.32 -11.40
CA ALA A 205 -1.90 16.53 -11.59
C ALA A 205 -2.48 17.66 -10.71
N ASP A 206 -1.83 18.01 -9.59
CA ASP A 206 -2.24 19.14 -8.74
C ASP A 206 -2.31 20.47 -9.50
N GLY A 207 -1.45 20.62 -10.52
CA GLY A 207 -1.43 21.81 -11.38
C GLY A 207 -2.56 21.88 -12.41
N ILE A 208 -3.35 20.83 -12.58
CA ILE A 208 -4.46 20.79 -13.55
C ILE A 208 -5.66 21.52 -12.97
N ALA A 209 -6.09 22.62 -13.60
CA ALA A 209 -7.22 23.44 -13.12
C ALA A 209 -8.57 22.71 -13.21
N SER A 210 -8.81 21.95 -14.28
CA SER A 210 -10.04 21.19 -14.47
C SER A 210 -10.10 19.99 -13.52
N ALA A 211 -11.06 20.00 -12.60
CA ALA A 211 -11.24 18.92 -11.62
C ALA A 211 -11.47 17.54 -12.29
N PRO A 212 -12.31 17.41 -13.34
CA PRO A 212 -12.44 16.14 -14.06
C PRO A 212 -11.13 15.65 -14.69
N ALA A 213 -10.36 16.55 -15.30
CA ALA A 213 -9.08 16.18 -15.91
C ALA A 213 -8.04 15.76 -14.87
N ARG A 214 -8.00 16.45 -13.72
CA ARG A 214 -7.16 16.07 -12.58
C ARG A 214 -7.51 14.68 -12.07
N LEU A 215 -8.80 14.40 -11.86
CA LEU A 215 -9.27 13.10 -11.43
C LEU A 215 -8.88 12.01 -12.43
N LEU A 216 -9.08 12.26 -13.74
CA LEU A 216 -8.71 11.30 -14.78
C LEU A 216 -7.21 10.97 -14.75
N VAL A 217 -6.34 11.99 -14.72
CA VAL A 217 -4.89 11.77 -14.67
C VAL A 217 -4.49 10.99 -13.42
N ARG A 218 -5.04 11.36 -12.25
CA ARG A 218 -4.73 10.63 -11.02
C ARG A 218 -5.28 9.20 -11.04
N ALA A 219 -6.48 8.97 -11.56
CA ALA A 219 -7.05 7.63 -11.66
C ALA A 219 -6.28 6.72 -12.63
N LEU A 220 -5.63 7.28 -13.66
CA LEU A 220 -4.77 6.52 -14.57
C LEU A 220 -3.50 5.99 -13.90
N VAL A 221 -2.91 6.77 -12.99
CA VAL A 221 -1.66 6.39 -12.30
C VAL A 221 -1.88 5.86 -10.89
N ASP A 222 -3.06 6.05 -10.33
CA ASP A 222 -3.47 5.65 -8.99
C ASP A 222 -4.98 5.30 -8.94
N PRO A 223 -5.43 4.24 -9.65
CA PRO A 223 -6.83 3.88 -9.69
C PRO A 223 -7.36 3.49 -8.30
N PHE A 224 -6.61 2.66 -7.56
CA PHE A 224 -7.04 2.19 -6.25
C PHE A 224 -7.08 3.30 -5.20
N GLY A 225 -6.08 4.18 -5.18
CA GLY A 225 -6.08 5.31 -4.26
C GLY A 225 -7.17 6.33 -4.57
N GLU A 226 -7.56 6.55 -5.84
CA GLU A 226 -8.71 7.39 -6.15
C GLU A 226 -10.03 6.76 -5.69
N ILE A 227 -10.18 5.43 -5.78
CA ILE A 227 -11.33 4.71 -5.23
C ILE A 227 -11.37 4.87 -3.70
N GLU A 228 -10.25 4.65 -3.02
CA GLU A 228 -10.14 4.76 -1.56
C GLU A 228 -10.42 6.18 -1.05
N ARG A 229 -9.90 7.20 -1.76
CA ARG A 229 -10.16 8.61 -1.47
C ARG A 229 -11.63 8.96 -1.68
N GLY A 230 -12.23 8.47 -2.78
CA GLY A 230 -13.65 8.67 -3.07
C GLY A 230 -14.57 8.00 -2.05
N ALA A 231 -14.16 6.87 -1.48
CA ALA A 231 -14.88 6.16 -0.44
C ALA A 231 -14.60 6.68 0.99
N GLY A 232 -13.64 7.60 1.16
CA GLY A 232 -13.27 8.14 2.47
C GLY A 232 -12.60 7.12 3.40
N VAL A 233 -12.03 6.04 2.86
CA VAL A 233 -11.50 4.91 3.65
C VAL A 233 -10.08 5.19 4.14
N PHE A 234 -9.24 5.79 3.30
CA PHE A 234 -7.83 6.04 3.62
C PHE A 234 -7.40 7.46 3.29
N GLY A 235 -6.67 8.08 4.21
CA GLY A 235 -5.99 9.36 4.04
C GLY A 235 -4.60 9.33 4.69
N CYS A 236 -3.67 10.03 4.04
CA CYS A 236 -2.41 10.47 4.62
C CYS A 236 -2.46 12.03 4.76
#